data_AF-A0A536WTP1-F1
#
_entry.id   AF-A0A536WTP1-F1
#
_cell.length_a   1.000
_cell.length_b   1.000
_cell.length_c   1.000
_cell.angle_alpha   90.00
_cell.angle_beta   90.00
_cell.angle_gamma   90.00
#
_symmetry.space_group_name_H-M   'P 1'
#
loop_
_entity.id
_entity.type
_entity.pdbx_description
1 polymer ?
#
loop_
_entity_poly.entity_id
_entity_poly.type
_entity_poly.pdbx_seq_one_letter_code
_entity_poly.pdbx_strand_id
1 'polypeptide(L)'
;ASCDFLVTVGGSGVGRTDAAIAALSRSGEVLAHGIALQPGRTCAVGRIGKIPVVALPGALDQALAAWWTLVLPVLDRLSGRLPRQAVTLPLQRKIASYVGITEIVLLERNQGAWMPRSVGDLPLETIARADAWLAVPAASEGFAAGTPVDAYMLRE
;
A
#
# COMPACT_ATOMS: atom_id res chain seq x y z
N ALA A 1 -4.85 -3.80 26.51
CA ALA A 1 -3.60 -3.71 25.72
C ALA A 1 -3.15 -2.26 25.72
N SER A 2 -1.86 -2.01 25.93
CA SER A 2 -1.23 -0.68 26.07
C SER A 2 -0.51 -0.27 24.78
N CYS A 3 -1.23 -0.15 23.66
CA CYS A 3 -0.67 0.35 22.40
C CYS A 3 -1.58 1.40 21.76
N ASP A 4 -0.99 2.27 20.95
CA ASP A 4 -1.71 3.34 20.23
C ASP A 4 -2.10 2.93 18.81
N PHE A 5 -1.53 1.83 18.30
CA PHE A 5 -1.84 1.27 17.00
C PHE A 5 -1.57 -0.24 17.00
N LEU A 6 -2.49 -1.03 16.45
CA LEU A 6 -2.32 -2.47 16.28
C LEU A 6 -2.23 -2.81 14.79
N VAL A 7 -1.18 -3.51 14.42
CA VAL A 7 -1.02 -4.07 13.08
C VAL A 7 -0.89 -5.57 13.20
N THR A 8 -1.65 -6.32 12.39
CA THR A 8 -1.51 -7.78 12.28
C THR A 8 -1.11 -8.15 10.87
N VAL A 9 -0.33 -9.22 10.71
CA VAL A 9 0.06 -9.76 9.40
C VAL A 9 -0.47 -11.19 9.29
N GLY A 10 -1.21 -11.47 8.22
CA GLY A 10 -1.87 -12.76 8.02
C GLY A 10 -3.26 -12.84 8.66
N GLY A 11 -4.01 -13.87 8.26
CA GLY A 11 -5.35 -14.14 8.78
C GLY A 11 -6.45 -13.20 8.27
N SER A 12 -6.17 -12.37 7.26
CA SER A 12 -7.07 -11.34 6.71
C SER A 12 -7.74 -11.74 5.38
N GLY A 13 -7.45 -12.93 4.86
CA GLY A 13 -8.03 -13.45 3.63
C GLY A 13 -9.48 -13.91 3.76
N VAL A 14 -9.87 -14.81 2.85
CA VAL A 14 -11.21 -15.44 2.78
C VAL A 14 -11.17 -16.94 3.08
N GLY A 15 -10.03 -17.45 3.54
CA GLY A 15 -9.81 -18.85 3.87
C GLY A 15 -10.43 -19.24 5.22
N ARG A 16 -10.68 -20.54 5.40
CA ARG A 16 -11.28 -21.08 6.64
C ARG A 16 -10.44 -20.81 7.90
N THR A 17 -9.15 -20.57 7.73
CA THR A 17 -8.19 -20.28 8.81
C THR A 17 -7.98 -18.78 9.02
N ASP A 18 -8.61 -17.91 8.23
CA ASP A 18 -8.48 -16.46 8.34
C ASP A 18 -9.31 -15.92 9.52
N ALA A 19 -8.67 -15.85 10.69
CA ALA A 19 -9.32 -15.48 11.94
C ALA A 19 -9.16 -14.00 12.33
N ALA A 20 -8.30 -13.23 11.66
CA ALA A 20 -7.95 -11.87 12.10
C ALA A 20 -9.16 -10.93 12.01
N ILE A 21 -9.91 -10.99 10.90
CA ILE A 21 -11.11 -10.14 10.71
C ILE A 21 -12.21 -10.51 11.69
N ALA A 22 -12.45 -11.81 11.90
CA ALA A 22 -13.43 -12.28 12.86
C ALA A 22 -13.05 -11.90 14.30
N ALA A 23 -11.76 -11.98 14.66
CA ALA A 23 -11.27 -11.56 15.97
C ALA A 23 -11.42 -10.05 16.17
N LEU A 24 -11.10 -9.25 15.16
CA LEU A 24 -11.31 -7.80 15.18
C LEU A 24 -12.80 -7.46 15.36
N SER A 25 -13.68 -8.10 14.60
CA SER A 25 -15.13 -7.90 14.72
C SER A 25 -15.70 -8.27 16.09
N ARG A 26 -15.12 -9.23 16.80
CA ARG A 26 -15.54 -9.59 18.17
C ARG A 26 -14.99 -8.63 19.22
N SER A 27 -13.83 -8.03 18.97
CA SER A 27 -13.10 -7.23 19.96
C SER A 27 -13.30 -5.72 19.78
N GLY A 28 -13.87 -5.32 18.64
CA GLY A 28 -14.05 -3.93 18.25
C GLY A 28 -14.90 -3.82 16.98
N GLU A 29 -14.48 -2.97 16.06
CA GLU A 29 -15.23 -2.66 14.83
C GLU A 29 -14.33 -2.86 13.60
N VAL A 30 -14.88 -3.49 12.57
CA VAL A 30 -14.29 -3.54 11.22
C VAL A 30 -14.93 -2.42 10.41
N LEU A 31 -14.13 -1.44 9.98
CA LEU A 31 -14.62 -0.29 9.21
C LEU A 31 -14.64 -0.59 7.71
N ALA A 32 -13.64 -1.35 7.23
CA ALA A 32 -13.62 -1.86 5.87
C ALA A 32 -12.76 -3.14 5.78
N HIS A 33 -13.16 -4.05 4.90
CA HIS A 33 -12.43 -5.26 4.49
C HIS A 33 -12.66 -5.45 3.00
N GLY A 34 -11.68 -5.98 2.27
CA GLY A 34 -11.77 -6.01 0.81
C GLY A 34 -11.38 -4.68 0.16
N ILE A 35 -10.29 -4.05 0.64
CA ILE A 35 -9.86 -2.74 0.17
C ILE A 35 -9.49 -2.81 -1.32
N ALA A 36 -9.93 -1.81 -2.10
CA ALA A 36 -9.58 -1.67 -3.52
C ALA A 36 -8.11 -1.22 -3.68
N LEU A 37 -7.19 -2.12 -3.34
CA LEU A 37 -5.74 -1.95 -3.40
C LEU A 37 -5.10 -3.20 -4.02
N GLN A 38 -4.18 -3.00 -4.96
CA GLN A 38 -3.53 -4.06 -5.70
C GLN A 38 -2.00 -3.83 -5.73
N PRO A 39 -1.20 -4.76 -5.16
CA PRO A 39 -1.62 -5.90 -4.34
C PRO A 39 -2.14 -5.45 -2.96
N GLY A 40 -2.91 -6.27 -2.25
CA GLY A 40 -3.43 -5.92 -0.91
C GLY A 40 -4.95 -5.99 -0.73
N ARG A 41 -5.68 -6.64 -1.65
CA ARG A 41 -7.15 -6.64 -1.65
C ARG A 41 -7.78 -7.15 -0.35
N THR A 42 -7.13 -8.07 0.35
CA THR A 42 -7.67 -8.68 1.57
C THR A 42 -7.35 -7.88 2.84
N CYS A 43 -6.76 -6.69 2.74
CA CYS A 43 -6.58 -5.82 3.89
C CYS A 43 -7.90 -5.49 4.58
N ALA A 44 -7.81 -5.22 5.88
CA ALA A 44 -8.89 -4.58 6.61
C ALA A 44 -8.37 -3.46 7.51
N VAL A 45 -9.25 -2.49 7.74
CA VAL A 45 -9.05 -1.41 8.69
C VAL A 45 -10.20 -1.41 9.70
N GLY A 46 -9.90 -1.11 10.94
CA GLY A 46 -10.86 -1.11 12.02
C GLY A 46 -10.31 -0.44 13.27
N ARG A 47 -10.94 -0.71 14.41
CA ARG A 47 -10.51 -0.17 15.70
C ARG A 47 -10.96 -1.04 16.87
N ILE A 48 -10.20 -1.01 17.95
CA ILE A 48 -10.59 -1.56 19.26
C ILE A 48 -10.65 -0.38 20.23
N GLY A 49 -11.87 0.06 20.58
CA GLY A 49 -12.05 1.31 21.31
C GLY A 49 -11.51 2.51 20.53
N LYS A 50 -10.45 3.14 21.05
CA LYS A 50 -9.73 4.26 20.41
C LYS A 50 -8.50 3.83 19.60
N ILE A 51 -8.12 2.56 19.68
CA ILE A 51 -6.88 2.05 19.06
C ILE A 51 -7.20 1.67 17.61
N PRO A 52 -6.66 2.36 16.59
CA PRO A 52 -6.78 1.93 15.20
C PRO A 52 -6.17 0.53 15.01
N VAL A 53 -6.73 -0.23 14.08
CA VAL A 53 -6.26 -1.56 13.71
C VAL A 53 -6.14 -1.65 12.19
N VAL A 54 -5.00 -2.14 11.70
CA VAL A 54 -4.83 -2.56 10.30
C VAL A 54 -4.47 -4.04 10.26
N ALA A 55 -5.29 -4.84 9.59
CA ALA A 55 -5.01 -6.24 9.32
C ALA A 55 -4.44 -6.40 7.92
N LEU A 56 -3.15 -6.71 7.84
CA LEU A 56 -2.40 -6.91 6.61
C LEU A 56 -2.54 -8.37 6.10
N PRO A 57 -2.45 -8.58 4.78
CA PRO A 57 -2.38 -9.91 4.16
C PRO A 57 -1.15 -10.69 4.65
N GLY A 58 -1.21 -12.02 4.55
CA GLY A 58 -0.08 -12.89 4.89
C GLY A 58 1.00 -12.92 3.80
N ALA A 59 0.62 -12.66 2.55
CA ALA A 59 1.55 -12.60 1.43
C ALA A 59 2.36 -11.30 1.49
N LEU A 60 3.69 -11.41 1.36
CA LEU A 60 4.63 -10.31 1.62
C LEU A 60 4.43 -9.12 0.67
N ASP A 61 4.20 -9.40 -0.61
CA ASP A 61 3.88 -8.40 -1.64
C ASP A 61 2.65 -7.57 -1.25
N GLN A 62 1.58 -8.24 -0.86
CA GLN A 62 0.33 -7.62 -0.44
C GLN A 62 0.46 -6.86 0.88
N ALA A 63 1.21 -7.42 1.85
CA ALA A 63 1.47 -6.76 3.12
C ALA A 63 2.28 -5.48 2.94
N LEU A 64 3.27 -5.46 2.04
CA LEU A 64 4.09 -4.28 1.75
C LEU A 64 3.29 -3.16 1.07
N ALA A 65 2.47 -3.48 0.07
CA ALA A 65 1.59 -2.50 -0.56
C ALA A 65 0.66 -1.83 0.46
N ALA A 66 0.07 -2.64 1.33
CA ALA A 66 -0.81 -2.17 2.39
C ALA A 66 -0.07 -1.43 3.50
N TRP A 67 1.17 -1.83 3.79
CA TRP A 67 2.04 -1.11 4.72
C TRP A 67 2.26 0.32 4.23
N TRP A 68 2.62 0.49 2.96
CA TRP A 68 2.88 1.79 2.38
C TRP A 68 1.64 2.69 2.31
N THR A 69 0.47 2.13 2.01
CA THR A 69 -0.75 2.90 1.73
C THR A 69 -1.66 3.09 2.94
N LEU A 70 -1.65 2.17 3.91
CA LEU A 70 -2.56 2.19 5.06
C LEU A 70 -1.83 2.37 6.39
N VAL A 71 -0.69 1.71 6.58
CA VAL A 71 0.03 1.74 7.87
C VAL A 71 0.89 2.99 8.01
N LEU A 72 1.73 3.29 7.02
CA LEU A 72 2.63 4.43 7.10
C LEU A 72 1.92 5.77 7.35
N PRO A 73 0.80 6.09 6.67
CA PRO A 73 0.07 7.34 6.95
C PRO A 73 -0.47 7.41 8.39
N VAL A 74 -0.88 6.28 8.97
CA VAL A 74 -1.34 6.21 10.37
C VAL A 74 -0.17 6.46 11.31
N LEU A 75 0.99 5.84 11.07
CA LEU A 75 2.20 6.06 11.85
C LEU A 75 2.69 7.50 11.76
N ASP A 76 2.72 8.07 10.57
CA ASP A 76 3.15 9.46 10.36
C ASP A 76 2.20 10.41 11.12
N ARG A 77 0.88 10.17 11.09
CA ARG A 77 -0.09 10.96 11.86
C ARG A 77 0.06 10.80 13.37
N LEU A 78 0.20 9.57 13.88
CA LEU A 78 0.32 9.31 15.32
C LEU A 78 1.65 9.82 15.90
N SER A 79 2.70 9.85 15.10
CA SER A 79 4.03 10.37 15.49
C SER A 79 4.18 11.88 15.28
N GLY A 80 3.16 12.57 14.75
CA GLY A 80 3.24 14.00 14.44
C GLY A 80 4.26 14.34 13.34
N ARG A 81 4.62 13.36 12.49
CA ARG A 81 5.53 13.59 11.37
C ARG A 81 4.88 14.42 10.28
N LEU A 82 5.69 15.21 9.59
CA LEU A 82 5.29 15.86 8.35
C LEU A 82 5.02 14.82 7.26
N PRO A 83 4.15 15.12 6.28
CA PRO A 83 3.92 14.25 5.14
C PRO A 83 5.23 13.85 4.46
N ARG A 84 5.36 12.58 4.08
CA ARG A 84 6.52 12.08 3.34
C ARG A 84 6.65 12.85 2.03
N GLN A 85 7.86 13.35 1.77
CA GLN A 85 8.14 14.06 0.53
C GLN A 85 8.25 13.04 -0.62
N ALA A 86 7.50 13.31 -1.69
CA ALA A 86 7.62 12.59 -2.94
C ALA A 86 8.61 13.31 -3.87
N VAL A 87 9.19 12.54 -4.79
CA VAL A 87 10.09 13.05 -5.83
C VAL A 87 9.36 12.99 -7.17
N THR A 88 9.18 14.15 -7.78
CA THR A 88 8.53 14.29 -9.09
C THR A 88 9.55 14.09 -10.21
N LEU A 89 9.35 13.09 -11.07
CA LEU A 89 10.11 12.91 -12.31
C LEU A 89 9.18 12.47 -13.44
N PRO A 90 9.52 12.74 -14.72
CA PRO A 90 8.73 12.24 -15.85
C PRO A 90 8.86 10.71 -15.98
N LEU A 91 7.80 10.07 -16.46
CA LEU A 91 7.81 8.64 -16.78
C LEU A 91 8.56 8.34 -18.09
N GLN A 92 9.42 7.33 -18.10
CA GLN A 92 10.06 6.84 -19.33
C GLN A 92 9.09 6.02 -20.21
N ARG A 93 8.14 5.32 -19.58
CA ARG A 93 7.14 4.49 -20.25
C ARG A 93 5.77 4.71 -19.60
N LYS A 94 4.70 4.48 -20.36
CA LYS A 94 3.35 4.55 -19.81
C LYS A 94 3.16 3.56 -18.66
N ILE A 95 2.33 3.94 -17.70
CA ILE A 95 1.70 3.04 -16.73
C ILE A 95 0.27 2.84 -17.21
N ALA A 96 -0.18 1.59 -17.30
CA ALA A 96 -1.58 1.25 -17.53
C ALA A 96 -2.13 0.63 -16.25
N SER A 97 -3.31 1.06 -15.83
CA SER A 97 -3.93 0.64 -14.57
C SER A 97 -5.44 0.42 -14.73
N TYR A 98 -6.03 -0.38 -13.85
CA TYR A 98 -7.46 -0.68 -13.86
C TYR A 98 -8.27 0.35 -13.07
N VAL A 99 -9.29 0.93 -13.71
CA VAL A 99 -10.28 1.76 -13.01
C VAL A 99 -11.04 0.94 -11.96
N GLY A 100 -11.28 1.55 -10.81
CA GLY A 100 -11.92 0.95 -9.66
C GLY A 100 -10.96 0.32 -8.66
N ILE A 101 -9.64 0.30 -8.94
CA ILE A 101 -8.64 -0.18 -7.99
C ILE A 101 -7.38 0.67 -7.97
N THR A 102 -6.85 0.92 -6.78
CA THR A 102 -5.55 1.55 -6.63
C THR A 102 -4.44 0.53 -6.87
N GLU A 103 -3.57 0.75 -7.84
CA GLU A 103 -2.42 -0.13 -8.12
C GLU A 103 -1.11 0.48 -7.66
N ILE A 104 -0.32 -0.31 -6.94
CA ILE A 104 1.04 0.06 -6.58
C ILE A 104 1.96 -0.21 -7.76
N VAL A 105 2.86 0.74 -8.01
CA VAL A 105 3.85 0.67 -9.06
C VAL A 105 5.23 0.82 -8.46
N LEU A 106 6.12 -0.11 -8.79
CA LEU A 106 7.54 -0.01 -8.46
C LEU A 106 8.28 0.71 -9.58
N LEU A 107 9.13 1.66 -9.18
CA LEU A 107 9.87 2.54 -10.06
C LEU A 107 11.37 2.40 -9.82
N GLU A 108 12.13 2.41 -10.90
CA GLU A 108 13.59 2.56 -10.90
C GLU A 108 13.93 3.94 -11.47
N ARG A 109 14.88 4.64 -10.84
CA ARG A 109 15.36 5.93 -11.33
C ARG A 109 16.38 5.70 -12.43
N ASN A 110 16.06 6.12 -13.65
CA ASN A 110 16.96 6.00 -14.78
C ASN A 110 17.07 7.34 -15.51
N GLN A 111 18.28 7.88 -15.64
CA GLN A 111 18.59 9.13 -16.36
C GLN A 111 17.64 10.32 -16.03
N GLY A 112 17.30 10.49 -14.75
CA GLY A 112 16.42 11.58 -14.31
C GLY A 112 14.93 11.37 -14.59
N ALA A 113 14.52 10.14 -14.91
CA ALA A 113 13.13 9.76 -15.16
C ALA A 113 12.76 8.48 -14.40
N TRP A 114 11.47 8.28 -14.19
CA TRP A 114 10.94 7.07 -13.57
C TRP A 114 10.71 5.98 -14.63
N MET A 115 11.34 4.82 -14.46
CA MET A 115 11.07 3.62 -15.25
C MET A 115 10.14 2.68 -14.45
N PRO A 116 8.87 2.48 -14.89
CA PRO A 116 7.99 1.49 -14.30
C PRO A 116 8.57 0.07 -14.45
N ARG A 117 8.71 -0.64 -13.34
CA ARG A 117 9.23 -2.01 -13.31
C ARG A 117 8.13 -3.04 -13.15
N SER A 118 7.07 -2.71 -12.41
CA SER A 118 5.99 -3.61 -12.03
C SER A 118 4.78 -2.78 -11.61
N VAL A 119 3.58 -3.22 -11.97
CA VAL A 119 2.30 -2.51 -11.78
C VAL A 119 1.29 -3.53 -11.28
N GLY A 120 0.72 -3.31 -10.10
CA GLY A 120 -0.31 -4.17 -9.53
C GLY A 120 0.19 -5.54 -9.01
N ASP A 121 1.43 -5.91 -9.28
CA ASP A 121 2.15 -6.96 -8.57
C ASP A 121 3.37 -6.35 -7.86
N LEU A 122 3.97 -7.08 -6.91
CA LEU A 122 5.24 -6.65 -6.29
C LEU A 122 6.17 -7.85 -6.11
N PRO A 123 6.78 -8.38 -7.20
CA PRO A 123 7.75 -9.46 -7.09
C PRO A 123 8.92 -9.04 -6.19
N LEU A 124 9.37 -9.94 -5.31
CA LEU A 124 10.43 -9.62 -4.33
C LEU A 124 11.73 -9.12 -4.98
N GLU A 125 12.10 -9.70 -6.12
CA GLU A 125 13.25 -9.26 -6.89
C GLU A 125 13.12 -7.82 -7.41
N THR A 126 11.89 -7.40 -7.72
CA THR A 126 11.62 -6.04 -8.21
C THR A 126 11.60 -5.06 -7.06
N ILE A 127 11.00 -5.44 -5.91
CA ILE A 127 11.08 -4.64 -4.68
C ILE A 127 12.54 -4.41 -4.29
N ALA A 128 13.38 -5.46 -4.37
CA ALA A 128 14.80 -5.39 -4.04
C ALA A 128 15.63 -4.50 -5.00
N ARG A 129 15.09 -4.11 -6.16
CA ARG A 129 15.79 -3.27 -7.15
C ARG A 129 15.14 -1.90 -7.33
N ALA A 130 13.90 -1.73 -6.91
CA ALA A 130 13.18 -0.48 -7.02
C ALA A 130 13.78 0.62 -6.12
N ASP A 131 13.78 1.83 -6.65
CA ASP A 131 14.20 3.04 -5.93
C ASP A 131 13.02 3.73 -5.27
N ALA A 132 11.84 3.64 -5.89
CA ALA A 132 10.64 4.31 -5.43
C ALA A 132 9.38 3.50 -5.72
N TRP A 133 8.27 3.92 -5.12
CA TRP A 133 6.94 3.41 -5.43
C TRP A 133 5.95 4.58 -5.60
N LEU A 134 4.90 4.34 -6.36
CA LEU A 134 3.73 5.23 -6.39
C LEU A 134 2.44 4.41 -6.34
N ALA A 135 1.34 5.08 -6.00
CA ALA A 135 0.00 4.51 -6.10
C ALA A 135 -0.75 5.20 -7.23
N VAL A 136 -1.20 4.43 -8.23
CA VAL A 136 -2.11 4.94 -9.26
C VAL A 136 -3.51 5.04 -8.64
N PRO A 137 -4.16 6.21 -8.63
CA PRO A 137 -5.49 6.34 -8.04
C PRO A 137 -6.53 5.46 -8.74
N ALA A 138 -7.47 4.90 -7.99
CA ALA A 138 -8.53 4.05 -8.53
C ALA A 138 -9.42 4.70 -9.62
N ALA A 139 -9.42 6.03 -9.74
CA ALA A 139 -10.14 6.75 -10.79
C ALA A 139 -9.33 6.90 -12.10
N SER A 140 -8.10 6.40 -12.15
CA SER A 140 -7.16 6.58 -13.26
C SER A 140 -6.92 5.29 -14.04
N GLU A 141 -6.81 5.40 -15.36
CA GLU A 141 -6.35 4.32 -16.25
C GLU A 141 -4.81 4.24 -16.33
N GLY A 142 -4.12 5.05 -15.52
CA GLY A 142 -2.66 5.17 -15.49
C GLY A 142 -2.17 6.49 -16.06
N PHE A 143 -0.93 6.49 -16.57
CA PHE A 143 -0.22 7.71 -16.95
C PHE A 143 0.55 7.50 -18.26
N ALA A 144 0.54 8.51 -19.15
CA ALA A 144 1.31 8.47 -20.38
C ALA A 144 2.82 8.61 -20.11
N ALA A 145 3.65 8.14 -21.05
CA ALA A 145 5.08 8.44 -21.03
C ALA A 145 5.30 9.96 -21.07
N GLY A 146 6.33 10.44 -20.38
CA GLY A 146 6.63 11.86 -20.20
C GLY A 146 5.84 12.55 -19.08
N THR A 147 4.75 11.95 -18.58
CA THR A 147 3.95 12.52 -17.49
C THR A 147 4.81 12.64 -16.23
N PRO A 148 4.95 13.83 -15.62
CA PRO A 148 5.56 13.98 -14.30
C PRO A 148 4.69 13.29 -13.26
N VAL A 149 5.27 12.38 -12.48
CA VAL A 149 4.58 11.69 -11.39
C VAL A 149 5.37 11.76 -10.10
N ASP A 150 4.65 11.86 -9.00
CA ASP A 150 5.18 11.82 -7.66
C ASP A 150 5.41 10.37 -7.23
N ALA A 151 6.62 10.08 -6.77
CA ALA A 151 6.98 8.77 -6.25
C ALA A 151 7.67 8.89 -4.89
N TYR A 152 7.41 7.93 -4.01
CA TYR A 152 7.98 7.85 -2.67
C TYR A 152 9.20 6.93 -2.69
N MET A 153 10.34 7.44 -2.23
CA MET A 153 11.57 6.66 -2.18
C MET A 153 11.44 5.46 -1.23
N LEU A 154 11.94 4.30 -1.65
CA LEU A 154 12.03 3.08 -0.84
C LEU A 154 13.29 3.04 0.02
N ARG A 155 14.31 3.80 -0.36
CA ARG A 155 15.62 3.91 0.29
C ARG A 155 16.00 5.37 0.38
N GLU A 156 16.58 5.76 1.51
CA GLU A 156 17.25 7.06 1.67
C GLU A 156 18.64 7.05 1.04
#